data_AF-A0A1U8NY96-F1
#
_entry.id   AF-A0A1U8NY96-F1
#
_cell.length_a   1.000
_cell.length_b   1.000
_cell.length_c   1.000
_cell.angle_alpha   90.00
_cell.angle_beta   90.00
_cell.angle_gamma   90.00
#
_symmetry.space_group_name_H-M   'P 1'
#
loop_
_entity.id
_entity.type
_entity.pdbx_description
1 polymer ?
#
loop_
_entity_poly.entity_id
_entity_poly.type
_entity_poly.pdbx_seq_one_letter_code
_entity_poly.pdbx_strand_id
1 'polypeptide(L)'
;MDPERAVVHDVKNDVPTPTKRAVPADSRPETISRGEGERVEFWLKNTIRVFDELSCTPKECMKCVVSLLRDFAYQWCNTLVLVVPREKVTWEFFQEEFHKKYISKRFMDQKRKEFLELKQGRMTVTEYEREFVRLRKYVRECVSTEAIMCKRFEDGLNEVI
;
A
#
# COMPACT_ATOMS: atom_id res chain seq x y z
N MET A 1 -55.03 -43.62 45.79
CA MET A 1 -53.64 -43.47 46.25
C MET A 1 -52.77 -43.38 45.02
N ASP A 2 -52.14 -42.21 44.92
CA ASP A 2 -51.21 -41.59 43.96
C ASP A 2 -51.35 -41.65 42.41
N PRO A 3 -51.20 -40.49 41.73
CA PRO A 3 -51.18 -40.28 40.29
C PRO A 3 -49.75 -40.07 39.73
N GLU A 4 -49.64 -39.80 38.43
CA GLU A 4 -48.56 -39.11 37.66
C GLU A 4 -48.23 -39.88 36.37
N ARG A 5 -48.75 -39.44 35.21
CA ARG A 5 -48.21 -38.39 34.33
C ARG A 5 -46.90 -38.81 33.65
N ALA A 6 -47.01 -39.63 32.60
CA ALA A 6 -45.93 -39.81 31.63
C ALA A 6 -46.02 -38.75 30.53
N VAL A 7 -44.92 -38.03 30.41
CA VAL A 7 -44.67 -36.82 29.63
C VAL A 7 -44.54 -37.16 28.13
N VAL A 8 -45.21 -36.36 27.30
CA VAL A 8 -44.99 -36.29 25.85
C VAL A 8 -43.62 -35.67 25.62
N HIS A 9 -42.72 -36.36 24.93
CA HIS A 9 -41.44 -35.80 24.51
C HIS A 9 -41.69 -34.84 23.32
N ASP A 10 -41.87 -33.56 23.63
CA ASP A 10 -41.74 -32.49 22.65
C ASP A 10 -40.25 -32.34 22.30
N VAL A 11 -39.88 -32.82 21.11
CA VAL A 11 -38.63 -32.47 20.45
C VAL A 11 -38.68 -30.98 20.17
N LYS A 12 -37.99 -30.21 21.02
CA LYS A 12 -37.77 -28.78 20.81
C LYS A 12 -36.90 -28.60 19.57
N ASN A 13 -37.53 -28.27 18.45
CA ASN A 13 -36.84 -27.73 17.28
C ASN A 13 -36.33 -26.32 17.64
N ASP A 14 -35.09 -26.25 18.12
CA ASP A 14 -34.39 -24.97 18.25
C ASP A 14 -34.09 -24.42 16.85
N VAL A 15 -34.92 -23.48 16.41
CA VAL A 15 -34.65 -22.61 15.26
C VAL A 15 -33.51 -21.67 15.65
N PRO A 16 -32.37 -21.66 14.94
CA PRO A 16 -31.32 -20.68 15.23
C PRO A 16 -31.82 -19.27 14.95
N THR A 17 -31.70 -18.40 15.95
CA THR A 17 -32.00 -16.97 15.88
C THR A 17 -31.24 -16.31 14.72
N PRO A 18 -31.85 -15.38 13.96
CA PRO A 18 -31.12 -14.64 12.93
C PRO A 18 -30.02 -13.82 13.61
N THR A 19 -28.78 -14.28 13.50
CA THR A 19 -27.62 -13.51 13.92
C THR A 19 -27.65 -12.20 13.15
N LYS A 20 -27.70 -11.08 13.89
CA LYS A 20 -27.60 -9.73 13.34
C LYS A 20 -26.45 -9.72 12.33
N ARG A 21 -26.78 -9.49 11.06
CA ARG A 21 -25.81 -9.23 10.00
C ARG A 21 -24.94 -8.09 10.50
N ALA A 22 -23.69 -8.39 10.84
CA ALA A 22 -22.71 -7.34 11.01
C ALA A 22 -22.67 -6.59 9.68
N VAL A 23 -23.00 -5.30 9.74
CA VAL A 23 -22.79 -4.38 8.63
C VAL A 23 -21.31 -4.52 8.24
N PRO A 24 -20.97 -4.82 6.97
CA PRO A 24 -19.58 -4.82 6.55
C PRO A 24 -19.04 -3.42 6.82
N ALA A 25 -17.97 -3.35 7.60
CA ALA A 25 -17.26 -2.11 7.91
C ALA A 25 -16.61 -1.57 6.63
N ASP A 26 -17.41 -0.93 5.79
CA ASP A 26 -16.94 -0.11 4.69
C ASP A 26 -17.22 1.34 5.10
N SER A 27 -16.16 2.07 5.50
CA SER A 27 -16.06 3.56 5.52
C SER A 27 -14.89 4.09 6.38
N ARG A 28 -13.70 3.48 6.32
CA ARG A 28 -12.47 4.19 6.68
C ARG A 28 -11.29 3.51 6.01
N PRO A 29 -10.35 4.25 5.38
CA PRO A 29 -9.06 3.65 5.07
C PRO A 29 -8.38 3.45 6.42
N GLU A 30 -8.56 2.25 6.97
CA GLU A 30 -7.75 1.75 8.05
C GLU A 30 -6.29 1.91 7.62
N THR A 31 -5.53 2.48 8.53
CA THR A 31 -4.10 2.71 8.44
C THR A 31 -3.41 1.61 7.65
N ILE A 32 -3.06 1.91 6.40
CA ILE A 32 -2.12 1.09 5.63
C ILE A 32 -0.89 0.94 6.52
N SER A 33 -0.67 -0.27 7.02
CA SER A 33 0.43 -0.52 7.94
C SER A 33 1.74 -0.16 7.24
N ARG A 34 2.79 0.22 7.98
CA ARG A 34 4.11 0.59 7.39
C ARG A 34 4.57 -0.44 6.36
N GLY A 35 4.33 -1.73 6.63
CA GLY A 35 4.66 -2.82 5.72
C GLY A 35 3.74 -2.94 4.49
N GLU A 36 2.47 -2.54 4.57
CA GLU A 36 1.57 -2.54 3.41
C GLU A 36 1.96 -1.46 2.39
N GLY A 37 2.28 -0.25 2.87
CA GLY A 37 2.70 0.84 1.99
C GLY A 37 3.98 0.51 1.22
N GLU A 38 4.97 -0.07 1.90
CA GLU A 38 6.21 -0.53 1.27
C GLU A 38 5.97 -1.67 0.26
N ARG A 39 5.08 -2.62 0.56
CA ARG A 39 4.74 -3.72 -0.37
C ARG A 39 4.05 -3.23 -1.63
N VAL A 40 3.07 -2.35 -1.49
CA VAL A 40 2.33 -1.75 -2.62
C VAL A 40 3.27 -0.94 -3.51
N GLU A 41 4.11 -0.09 -2.92
CA GLU A 41 5.07 0.72 -3.68
C GLU A 41 6.11 -0.17 -4.37
N PHE A 42 6.60 -1.21 -3.70
CA PHE A 42 7.52 -2.18 -4.28
C PHE A 42 6.90 -2.89 -5.48
N TRP A 43 5.64 -3.31 -5.37
CA TRP A 43 4.91 -3.94 -6.47
C TRP A 43 4.84 -3.02 -7.70
N LEU A 44 4.47 -1.75 -7.51
CA LEU A 44 4.39 -0.78 -8.61
C LEU A 44 5.76 -0.56 -9.26
N LYS A 45 6.80 -0.32 -8.46
CA LYS A 45 8.17 -0.09 -8.95
C LYS A 45 8.73 -1.29 -9.68
N ASN A 46 8.51 -2.49 -9.17
CA ASN A 46 8.95 -3.71 -9.84
C ASN A 46 8.21 -3.91 -11.17
N THR A 47 6.91 -3.61 -11.21
CA THR A 47 6.11 -3.70 -12.44
C THR A 47 6.61 -2.71 -13.50
N ILE A 48 6.86 -1.45 -13.12
CA ILE A 48 7.45 -0.44 -14.01
C ILE A 48 8.80 -0.93 -14.55
N ARG A 49 9.70 -1.38 -13.67
CA ARG A 49 11.01 -1.90 -14.09
C ARG A 49 10.89 -3.05 -15.09
N VAL A 50 10.01 -4.02 -14.83
CA VAL A 50 9.81 -5.16 -15.74
C VAL A 50 9.27 -4.69 -17.09
N PHE A 51 8.34 -3.73 -17.12
CA PHE A 51 7.82 -3.20 -18.37
C PHE A 51 8.87 -2.41 -19.16
N ASP A 52 9.74 -1.66 -18.47
CA ASP A 52 10.86 -0.95 -19.09
C ASP A 52 11.88 -1.95 -19.68
N GLU A 53 12.23 -3.00 -18.94
CA GLU A 53 13.12 -4.09 -19.40
C GLU A 53 12.55 -4.82 -20.64
N LEU A 54 11.23 -4.97 -20.70
CA LEU A 54 10.53 -5.56 -21.84
C LEU A 54 10.29 -4.56 -22.99
N SER A 55 10.69 -3.29 -22.83
CA SER A 55 10.43 -2.22 -23.80
C SER A 55 8.94 -2.08 -24.17
N CYS A 56 8.05 -2.30 -23.20
CA CYS A 56 6.62 -2.21 -23.42
C CYS A 56 6.21 -0.77 -23.78
N THR A 57 5.35 -0.64 -24.79
CA THR A 57 4.68 0.64 -25.07
C THR A 57 3.68 0.96 -23.95
N PRO A 58 3.33 2.24 -23.70
CA PRO A 58 2.35 2.60 -22.67
C PRO A 58 1.01 1.86 -22.79
N LYS A 59 0.59 1.55 -24.02
CA LYS A 59 -0.63 0.79 -24.31
C LYS A 59 -0.51 -0.68 -23.91
N GLU A 60 0.67 -1.29 -24.07
CA GLU A 60 0.96 -2.65 -23.62
C GLU A 60 1.05 -2.70 -22.09
N CYS A 61 1.74 -1.74 -21.47
CA CYS A 61 1.80 -1.59 -20.01
C CYS A 61 0.40 -1.58 -19.40
N MET A 62 -0.53 -0.81 -19.98
CA MET A 62 -1.92 -0.78 -19.51
C MET A 62 -2.64 -2.12 -19.62
N LYS A 63 -2.48 -2.85 -20.73
CA LYS A 63 -3.07 -4.18 -20.86
C LYS A 63 -2.48 -5.17 -19.85
N CYS A 64 -1.16 -5.15 -19.69
CA CYS A 64 -0.44 -6.02 -18.77
C CYS A 64 -0.82 -5.71 -17.33
N VAL A 65 -0.84 -4.44 -16.90
CA VAL A 65 -1.16 -4.10 -15.52
C VAL A 65 -2.57 -4.53 -15.14
N VAL A 66 -3.56 -4.31 -16.02
CA VAL A 66 -4.95 -4.76 -15.79
C VAL A 66 -5.00 -6.28 -15.58
N SER A 67 -4.20 -7.05 -16.31
CA SER A 67 -4.12 -8.52 -16.15
C SER A 67 -3.38 -8.98 -14.89
N LEU A 68 -2.49 -8.15 -14.33
CA LEU A 68 -1.72 -8.48 -13.12
C LEU A 68 -2.50 -8.16 -11.83
N LEU A 69 -3.43 -7.22 -11.89
CA LEU A 69 -4.25 -6.83 -10.74
C LEU A 69 -5.21 -7.97 -10.34
N ARG A 70 -5.50 -8.03 -9.04
CA ARG A 70 -6.41 -9.04 -8.46
C ARG A 70 -7.46 -8.38 -7.57
N ASP A 71 -8.57 -9.09 -7.37
CA ASP A 71 -9.63 -8.76 -6.42
C ASP A 71 -10.06 -7.27 -6.48
N PHE A 72 -9.97 -6.57 -5.35
CA PHE A 72 -10.35 -5.16 -5.23
C PHE A 72 -9.53 -4.23 -6.12
N ALA A 73 -8.26 -4.54 -6.39
CA ALA A 73 -7.42 -3.69 -7.23
C ALA A 73 -7.79 -3.80 -8.71
N TYR A 74 -8.16 -5.01 -9.15
CA TYR A 74 -8.70 -5.21 -10.49
C TYR A 74 -10.04 -4.49 -10.66
N GLN A 75 -10.96 -4.64 -9.71
CA GLN A 75 -12.25 -3.96 -9.74
C GLN A 75 -12.10 -2.43 -9.77
N TRP A 76 -11.24 -1.87 -8.92
CA TRP A 76 -10.96 -0.44 -8.91
C TRP A 76 -10.42 0.05 -10.25
N CYS A 77 -9.46 -0.68 -10.85
CA CYS A 77 -8.88 -0.29 -12.13
C CYS A 77 -9.93 -0.34 -13.26
N ASN A 78 -10.82 -1.34 -13.28
CA ASN A 78 -11.90 -1.41 -14.25
C ASN A 78 -12.87 -0.23 -14.11
N THR A 79 -13.26 0.12 -12.88
CA THR A 79 -14.09 1.31 -12.64
C THR A 79 -13.40 2.57 -13.13
N LEU A 80 -12.09 2.72 -12.88
CA LEU A 80 -11.30 3.87 -13.35
C LEU A 80 -11.34 3.99 -14.89
N VAL A 81 -11.18 2.87 -15.61
CA VAL A 81 -11.25 2.82 -17.08
C VAL A 81 -12.66 3.16 -17.61
N LEU A 82 -13.72 2.88 -16.83
CA LEU A 82 -15.11 3.18 -17.21
C LEU A 82 -15.51 4.64 -16.97
N VAL A 83 -15.00 5.28 -15.90
CA VAL A 83 -15.41 6.64 -15.51
C VAL A 83 -14.53 7.73 -16.12
N VAL A 84 -13.33 7.38 -16.58
CA VAL A 84 -12.38 8.31 -17.20
C VAL A 84 -12.45 8.17 -18.73
N PRO A 85 -12.49 9.27 -19.50
CA PRO A 85 -12.42 9.22 -20.96
C PRO A 85 -11.21 8.40 -21.43
N ARG A 86 -11.43 7.51 -22.41
CA ARG A 86 -10.44 6.52 -22.84
C ARG A 86 -9.12 7.14 -23.29
N GLU A 87 -9.16 8.35 -23.83
CA GLU A 87 -8.00 9.10 -24.30
C GLU A 87 -7.11 9.59 -23.15
N LYS A 88 -7.67 9.71 -21.93
CA LYS A 88 -6.95 10.13 -20.73
C LYS A 88 -6.39 8.98 -19.91
N VAL A 89 -6.84 7.75 -20.18
CA VAL A 89 -6.37 6.55 -19.47
C VAL A 89 -5.05 6.07 -20.06
N THR A 90 -3.96 6.76 -19.70
CA THR A 90 -2.59 6.39 -20.07
C THR A 90 -1.90 5.60 -18.95
N TRP A 91 -0.72 5.06 -19.25
CA TRP A 91 0.11 4.38 -18.26
C TRP A 91 0.52 5.30 -17.11
N GLU A 92 0.88 6.54 -17.45
CA GLU A 92 1.26 7.59 -16.49
C GLU A 92 0.07 7.96 -15.60
N PHE A 93 -1.12 8.14 -16.19
CA PHE A 93 -2.34 8.40 -15.45
C PHE A 93 -2.65 7.27 -14.46
N PHE A 94 -2.51 6.01 -14.89
CA PHE A 94 -2.68 4.87 -13.98
C PHE A 94 -1.70 4.90 -12.81
N GLN A 95 -0.41 5.17 -13.06
CA GLN A 95 0.59 5.24 -11.99
C GLN A 95 0.23 6.30 -10.95
N GLU A 96 -0.21 7.48 -11.40
CA GLU A 96 -0.65 8.56 -10.50
C GLU A 96 -1.88 8.17 -9.67
N GLU A 97 -2.92 7.64 -10.30
CA GLU A 97 -4.15 7.24 -9.60
C GLU A 97 -3.90 6.04 -8.67
N PHE A 98 -3.04 5.11 -9.07
CA PHE A 98 -2.63 3.99 -8.22
C PHE A 98 -1.89 4.49 -6.97
N HIS A 99 -0.98 5.45 -7.15
CA HIS A 99 -0.28 6.09 -6.05
C HIS A 99 -1.26 6.81 -5.11
N LYS A 100 -2.22 7.58 -5.64
CA LYS A 100 -3.25 8.26 -4.81
C LYS A 100 -4.13 7.27 -4.06
N LYS A 101 -4.49 6.15 -4.69
CA LYS A 101 -5.41 5.15 -4.12
C LYS A 101 -4.75 4.30 -3.03
N TYR A 102 -3.54 3.83 -3.26
CA TYR A 102 -2.91 2.81 -2.41
C TYR A 102 -1.69 3.31 -1.63
N ILE A 103 -1.11 4.45 -1.99
CA ILE A 103 0.04 5.03 -1.28
C ILE A 103 -0.45 6.28 -0.54
N SER A 104 -0.84 6.08 0.72
CA SER A 104 -1.43 7.16 1.52
C SER A 104 -0.45 8.32 1.71
N LYS A 105 -0.98 9.56 1.72
CA LYS A 105 -0.19 10.75 2.07
C LYS A 105 0.50 10.61 3.42
N ARG A 106 -0.18 10.02 4.41
CA ARG A 106 0.38 9.73 5.74
C ARG A 106 1.62 8.83 5.67
N PHE A 107 1.59 7.78 4.84
CA PHE A 107 2.75 6.92 4.63
C PHE A 107 3.92 7.71 4.02
N MET A 108 3.67 8.52 2.99
CA MET A 108 4.69 9.36 2.36
C MET A 108 5.29 10.37 3.35
N ASP A 109 4.45 11.05 4.12
CA ASP A 109 4.90 12.02 5.11
C ASP A 109 5.71 11.35 6.23
N GLN A 110 5.30 10.16 6.66
CA GLN A 110 6.06 9.36 7.60
C GLN A 110 7.44 8.97 7.05
N LYS A 111 7.52 8.58 5.78
CA LYS A 111 8.80 8.25 5.12
C LYS A 111 9.73 9.45 4.95
N ARG A 112 9.16 10.62 4.62
CA ARG A 112 9.91 11.88 4.59
C ARG A 112 10.44 12.24 5.97
N LYS A 113 9.62 12.09 7.01
CA LYS A 113 10.04 12.29 8.40
C LYS A 113 11.17 11.33 8.79
N GLU A 114 11.02 10.03 8.51
CA GLU A 114 12.07 9.02 8.73
C GLU A 114 13.41 9.46 8.09
N PHE A 115 13.38 9.98 6.86
CA PHE A 115 14.59 10.47 6.19
C PHE A 115 15.20 11.73 6.85
N LEU A 116 14.36 12.71 7.20
CA LEU A 116 14.79 13.97 7.83
C LEU A 116 15.29 13.78 9.26
N GLU A 117 14.92 12.69 9.92
CA GLU A 117 15.40 12.34 11.26
C GLU A 117 16.52 11.29 11.24
N LEU A 118 16.85 10.73 10.07
CA LEU A 118 17.87 9.70 9.94
C LEU A 118 19.26 10.22 10.35
N LYS A 119 19.86 9.54 11.32
CA LYS A 119 21.24 9.70 11.78
C LYS A 119 21.89 8.33 11.90
N GLN A 120 23.21 8.25 11.75
CA GLN A 120 23.96 7.01 11.92
C GLN A 120 23.72 6.43 13.31
N GLY A 121 23.95 7.21 14.37
CA GLY A 121 23.67 6.78 15.74
C GLY A 121 24.43 5.50 16.09
N ARG A 122 23.72 4.40 16.32
CA ARG A 122 24.32 3.08 16.64
C ARG A 122 24.55 2.19 15.41
N MET A 123 24.13 2.63 14.23
CA MET A 123 24.32 1.88 12.98
C MET A 123 25.78 1.91 12.56
N THR A 124 26.23 0.83 11.90
CA THR A 124 27.43 0.91 11.08
C THR A 124 27.22 1.90 9.93
N VAL A 125 28.30 2.43 9.37
CA VAL A 125 28.21 3.34 8.21
C VAL A 125 27.45 2.68 7.05
N THR A 126 27.67 1.38 6.81
CA THR A 126 26.99 0.61 5.76
C THR A 126 25.50 0.41 6.02
N GLU A 127 25.08 0.20 7.27
CA GLU A 127 23.65 0.13 7.62
C GLU A 127 22.97 1.49 7.46
N TYR A 128 23.63 2.55 7.90
CA TYR A 128 23.16 3.92 7.71
C TYR A 128 23.02 4.27 6.23
N GLU A 129 24.01 3.94 5.40
CA GLU A 129 23.97 4.12 3.95
C GLU A 129 22.79 3.38 3.31
N ARG A 130 22.57 2.12 3.70
CA ARG A 130 21.44 1.34 3.22
C ARG A 130 20.11 2.02 3.52
N GLU A 131 19.92 2.49 4.76
CA GLU A 131 18.69 3.19 5.15
C GLU A 131 18.56 4.55 4.47
N PHE A 132 19.67 5.26 4.28
CA PHE A 132 19.70 6.54 3.57
C PHE A 132 19.22 6.37 2.12
N VAL A 133 19.78 5.40 1.39
CA VAL A 133 19.39 5.09 0.00
C VAL A 133 17.93 4.62 -0.05
N ARG A 134 17.51 3.78 0.90
CA ARG A 134 16.14 3.27 0.99
C ARG A 134 15.12 4.40 1.17
N LEU A 135 15.43 5.40 1.98
CA LEU A 135 14.53 6.51 2.31
C LEU A 135 14.64 7.71 1.35
N ARG A 136 15.80 7.90 0.69
CA ARG A 136 16.06 8.95 -0.31
C ARG A 136 14.98 9.04 -1.39
N LYS A 137 14.39 7.91 -1.79
CA LYS A 137 13.34 7.87 -2.83
C LYS A 137 12.06 8.65 -2.50
N TYR A 138 11.79 8.94 -1.21
CA TYR A 138 10.57 9.63 -0.78
C TYR A 138 10.71 11.15 -0.68
N VAL A 139 11.94 11.66 -0.77
CA VAL A 139 12.27 13.09 -0.70
C VAL A 139 12.82 13.62 -2.02
N ARG A 140 12.80 12.82 -3.09
CA ARG A 140 13.41 13.16 -4.38
C ARG A 140 12.76 14.39 -5.03
N GLU A 141 11.48 14.63 -4.78
CA GLU A 141 10.76 15.84 -5.20
C GLU A 141 11.04 17.05 -4.29
N CYS A 142 11.55 16.81 -3.07
CA CYS A 142 11.78 17.83 -2.05
C CYS A 142 13.23 18.31 -1.99
N VAL A 143 14.19 17.55 -2.53
CA VAL A 143 15.62 17.88 -2.50
C VAL A 143 16.14 18.09 -3.91
N SER A 144 16.63 19.31 -4.16
CA SER A 144 16.81 19.84 -5.52
C SER A 144 18.10 19.41 -6.22
N THR A 145 19.11 18.92 -5.50
CA THR A 145 20.43 18.59 -6.08
C THR A 145 21.11 17.42 -5.37
N GLU A 146 22.01 16.73 -6.10
CA GLU A 146 22.86 15.68 -5.52
C GLU A 146 23.75 16.24 -4.40
N ALA A 147 24.24 17.48 -4.55
CA ALA A 147 25.07 18.14 -3.54
C ALA A 147 24.36 18.28 -2.18
N ILE A 148 23.06 18.59 -2.17
CA ILE A 148 22.27 18.64 -0.93
C ILE A 148 22.14 17.23 -0.32
N MET A 149 22.02 16.20 -1.16
CA MET A 149 21.93 14.81 -0.68
C MET A 149 23.25 14.32 -0.08
N CYS A 150 24.40 14.63 -0.70
CA CYS A 150 25.72 14.32 -0.16
C CYS A 150 25.93 15.01 1.20
N LYS A 151 25.66 16.33 1.28
CA LYS A 151 25.78 17.06 2.53
C LYS A 151 24.86 16.47 3.61
N ARG A 152 23.62 16.13 3.25
CA ARG A 152 22.67 15.55 4.19
C ARG A 152 23.11 14.18 4.72
N PHE A 153 23.79 13.39 3.89
CA PHE A 153 24.41 12.12 4.29
C PHE A 153 25.52 12.37 5.31
N GLU A 154 26.43 13.31 5.02
CA GLU A 154 27.54 13.69 5.91
C GLU A 154 27.03 14.25 7.25
N ASP A 155 26.05 15.14 7.23
CA ASP A 155 25.42 15.74 8.42
C ASP A 155 24.76 14.69 9.35
N GLY A 156 24.44 13.51 8.82
CA GLY A 156 23.85 12.42 9.58
C GLY A 156 24.87 11.41 10.13
N LEU A 157 26.14 11.47 9.72
CA LEU A 157 27.20 10.62 10.25
C LEU A 157 27.55 11.02 11.69
N ASN A 158 28.09 10.07 12.45
CA ASN A 158 28.65 10.37 13.76
C ASN A 158 29.94 11.19 13.62
N GLU A 159 30.20 12.05 14.60
CA GLU A 159 31.50 12.72 14.70
C GLU A 159 32.60 11.66 14.85
N VAL A 160 33.70 11.84 14.12
CA VAL A 160 34.90 11.03 14.30
C VAL A 160 35.54 11.51 15.61
N ILE A 161 35.32 10.75 16.68
CA ILE A 161 35.94 10.98 18.01
C ILE A 161 37.36 10.42 17.99
#